data_AF-A0A356AW06-F1
#
_entry.id   AF-A0A356AW06-F1
#
_cell.length_a   1.000
_cell.length_b   1.000
_cell.length_c   1.000
_cell.angle_alpha   90.00
_cell.angle_beta   90.00
_cell.angle_gamma   90.00
#
_symmetry.space_group_name_H-M   'P 1'
#
loop_
_entity.id
_entity.type
_entity.pdbx_description
1 polymer ?
#
loop_
_entity_poly.entity_id
_entity_poly.type
_entity_poly.pdbx_seq_one_letter_code
_entity_poly.pdbx_strand_id
1 'polypeptide(L)'
;IENDDRQYTISEVLSIGKNEGIPVVFDNLHHQVNPDHCYTDMEWIKTCANTWKPEDGPQKIHYSQQNPGKRPGSHSYTIDVNKFLVFYERLHNQDIDIMLEVKDKNLSASKCIRATV
;
A
#
# COMPACT_ATOMS: atom_id res chain seq x y z
N ILE A 1 8.03 1.38 9.07
CA ILE A 1 8.69 0.32 8.27
C ILE A 1 7.66 -0.33 7.34
N GLU A 2 8.09 -1.02 6.28
CA GLU A 2 7.22 -1.47 5.17
C GLU A 2 7.55 -2.92 4.79
N ASN A 3 6.56 -3.68 4.32
CA ASN A 3 6.77 -5.01 3.72
C ASN A 3 7.47 -4.91 2.35
N ASP A 4 8.32 -5.88 2.02
CA ASP A 4 9.11 -5.87 0.79
C ASP A 4 8.84 -7.09 -0.11
N ASP A 5 9.34 -7.03 -1.35
CA ASP A 5 9.10 -8.03 -2.39
C ASP A 5 9.94 -9.31 -2.28
N ARG A 6 10.76 -9.47 -1.23
CA ARG A 6 11.79 -10.53 -1.14
C ARG A 6 11.99 -11.17 0.22
N GLN A 7 12.11 -10.38 1.28
CA GLN A 7 12.66 -10.83 2.57
C GLN A 7 11.62 -10.81 3.67
N TYR A 8 10.90 -9.70 3.84
CA TYR A 8 9.95 -9.51 4.93
C TYR A 8 8.53 -9.35 4.41
N THR A 9 7.71 -10.34 4.73
CA THR A 9 6.27 -10.31 4.52
C THR A 9 5.61 -9.29 5.45
N ILE A 10 4.35 -8.94 5.17
CA ILE A 10 3.61 -7.99 6.02
C ILE A 10 3.42 -8.48 7.46
N SER A 11 3.27 -9.78 7.69
CA SER A 11 3.10 -10.33 9.04
C SER A 11 4.37 -10.20 9.88
N GLU A 12 5.53 -10.41 9.26
CA GLU A 12 6.84 -10.24 9.88
C GLU A 12 7.11 -8.77 10.21
N VAL A 13 6.87 -7.87 9.24
CA VAL A 13 7.02 -6.42 9.47
C VAL A 13 6.05 -5.93 10.54
N LEU A 14 4.82 -6.42 10.57
CA LEU A 14 3.85 -6.10 11.61
C LEU A 14 4.31 -6.56 12.99
N SER A 15 4.88 -7.76 13.10
CA SER A 15 5.45 -8.28 14.35
C SER A 15 6.57 -7.38 14.87
N ILE A 16 7.50 -7.00 13.99
CA ILE A 16 8.60 -6.07 14.33
C ILE A 16 8.04 -4.71 14.75
N GLY A 17 7.14 -4.13 13.94
CA GLY A 17 6.57 -2.81 14.21
C GLY A 17 5.83 -2.74 15.54
N LYS A 18 5.10 -3.80 15.92
CA LYS A 18 4.44 -3.89 17.23
C LYS A 18 5.44 -3.98 18.38
N ASN A 19 6.48 -4.79 18.24
CA ASN A 19 7.49 -4.96 19.30
C ASN A 19 8.31 -3.69 19.53
N GLU A 20 8.64 -2.96 18.46
CA GLU A 20 9.47 -1.75 18.52
C GLU A 20 8.64 -0.46 18.66
N GLY A 21 7.31 -0.54 18.57
CA GLY A 21 6.42 0.62 18.60
C GLY A 21 6.58 1.55 17.39
N ILE A 22 6.87 1.00 16.21
CA ILE A 22 7.11 1.73 14.96
C ILE A 22 5.92 1.55 14.01
N PRO A 23 5.40 2.63 13.37
CA PRO A 23 4.33 2.53 12.38
C PRO A 23 4.70 1.64 11.18
N VAL A 24 3.73 0.84 10.75
CA VAL A 24 3.86 -0.10 9.63
C VAL A 24 3.06 0.40 8.43
N VAL A 25 3.76 0.56 7.31
CA VAL A 25 3.21 0.92 5.99
C VAL A 25 2.95 -0.36 5.23
N PHE A 26 1.74 -0.52 4.71
CA PHE A 26 1.39 -1.60 3.80
C PHE A 26 1.70 -1.19 2.35
N ASP A 27 2.46 -2.00 1.62
CA ASP A 27 2.63 -1.89 0.17
C ASP A 27 1.97 -3.09 -0.52
N ASN A 28 1.00 -2.78 -1.39
CA ASN A 28 0.18 -3.78 -2.06
C ASN A 28 0.96 -4.59 -3.12
N LEU A 29 1.92 -3.99 -3.81
CA LEU A 29 2.66 -4.66 -4.88
C LEU A 29 3.73 -5.57 -4.28
N HIS A 30 4.41 -5.13 -3.23
CA HIS A 30 5.30 -5.98 -2.45
C HIS A 30 4.53 -7.16 -1.86
N HIS A 31 3.35 -6.94 -1.30
CA HIS A 31 2.50 -8.04 -0.80
C HIS A 31 2.04 -8.98 -1.91
N GLN A 32 1.74 -8.47 -3.11
CA GLN A 32 1.39 -9.31 -4.25
C GLN A 32 2.56 -10.24 -4.67
N VAL A 33 3.81 -9.79 -4.52
CA VAL A 33 5.02 -10.54 -4.92
C VAL A 33 5.50 -11.47 -3.81
N ASN A 34 5.43 -11.02 -2.56
CA ASN A 34 5.83 -11.74 -1.35
C ASN A 34 4.64 -11.80 -0.37
N PRO A 35 3.65 -12.68 -0.68
CA PRO A 35 2.37 -12.65 0.01
C PRO A 35 2.41 -13.33 1.38
N ASP A 36 1.52 -12.87 2.24
CA ASP A 36 1.04 -13.59 3.41
C ASP A 36 -0.47 -13.77 3.26
N HIS A 37 -0.90 -15.03 3.12
CA HIS A 37 -2.29 -15.38 2.82
C HIS A 37 -3.19 -15.50 4.05
N CYS A 38 -2.73 -15.12 5.25
CA CYS A 38 -3.53 -15.17 6.46
C CYS A 38 -4.72 -14.21 6.43
N TYR A 39 -4.59 -13.07 5.74
CA TYR A 39 -5.59 -12.02 5.68
C TYR A 39 -5.68 -11.42 4.28
N THR A 40 -6.81 -10.76 4.00
CA THR A 40 -6.96 -9.91 2.81
C THR A 40 -6.17 -8.61 2.96
N ASP A 41 -5.85 -7.95 1.83
CA ASP A 41 -5.20 -6.62 1.84
C ASP A 41 -5.89 -5.62 2.79
N MET A 42 -7.22 -5.60 2.81
CA MET A 42 -7.99 -4.66 3.63
C MET A 42 -7.86 -4.97 5.13
N GLU A 43 -7.82 -6.25 5.49
CA GLU A 43 -7.57 -6.69 6.86
C GLU A 43 -6.12 -6.40 7.27
N TRP A 44 -5.15 -6.56 6.38
CA TRP A 44 -3.76 -6.16 6.62
C TRP A 44 -3.62 -4.66 6.85
N ILE A 45 -4.20 -3.83 5.98
CA ILE A 45 -4.20 -2.37 6.10
C ILE A 45 -4.81 -1.96 7.44
N LYS A 46 -5.99 -2.50 7.78
CA LYS A 46 -6.66 -2.25 9.07
C LYS A 46 -5.81 -2.69 10.26
N THR A 47 -5.11 -3.81 10.13
CA THR A 47 -4.25 -4.32 11.21
C THR A 47 -3.03 -3.43 11.41
N CYS A 48 -2.41 -2.98 10.31
CA CYS A 48 -1.28 -2.05 10.33
C CYS A 48 -1.67 -0.71 10.94
N ALA A 49 -2.91 -0.24 10.75
CA ALA A 49 -3.40 1.01 11.34
C ALA A 49 -3.21 1.06 12.87
N ASN A 50 -3.29 -0.09 13.56
CA ASN A 50 -3.09 -0.16 15.02
C ASN A 50 -1.64 0.11 15.47
N THR A 51 -0.69 0.20 14.53
CA THR A 51 0.71 0.58 14.80
C THR A 51 0.95 2.09 14.69
N TRP A 52 -0.04 2.85 14.20
CA TRP A 52 0.02 4.30 14.06
C TRP A 52 -0.64 4.97 15.26
N LYS A 53 0.01 6.00 15.79
CA LYS A 53 -0.50 6.81 16.90
C LYS A 53 -0.89 8.21 16.40
N PRO A 54 -1.68 8.98 17.17
CA PRO A 54 -2.08 10.33 16.77
C PRO A 54 -0.90 11.25 16.40
N GLU A 55 0.25 11.11 17.07
CA GLU A 55 1.47 11.87 16.78
C GLU A 55 2.15 11.51 15.46
N ASP A 56 1.87 10.33 14.89
CA ASP A 56 2.39 9.88 13.59
C ASP A 56 1.58 10.45 12.42
N GLY A 57 0.37 10.97 12.69
CA GLY A 57 -0.60 11.41 11.68
C GLY A 57 -1.49 10.28 11.15
N PRO A 58 -2.25 10.54 10.07
CA PRO A 58 -3.04 9.51 9.40
C PRO A 58 -2.17 8.34 8.94
N GLN A 59 -2.76 7.14 8.88
CA GLN A 59 -2.05 5.98 8.36
C GLN A 59 -1.63 6.21 6.91
N LYS A 60 -0.36 5.94 6.60
CA LYS A 60 0.15 5.91 5.23
C LYS A 60 0.19 4.49 4.68
N ILE A 61 -0.20 4.32 3.42
CA ILE A 61 0.02 3.10 2.63
C ILE A 61 0.72 3.43 1.31
N HIS A 62 1.34 2.44 0.68
CA HIS A 62 1.87 2.53 -0.67
C HIS A 62 0.96 1.76 -1.64
N TYR A 63 0.63 2.41 -2.76
CA TYR A 63 -0.12 1.80 -3.84
C TYR A 63 0.67 1.83 -5.15
N SER A 64 0.88 0.65 -5.71
CA SER A 64 1.65 0.39 -6.91
C SER A 64 0.97 -0.67 -7.77
N GLN A 65 1.34 -0.71 -9.05
CA GLN A 65 0.86 -1.70 -10.00
C GLN A 65 2.04 -2.30 -10.76
N GLN A 66 1.98 -3.60 -11.04
CA GLN A 66 3.01 -4.28 -11.81
C GLN A 66 3.13 -3.70 -13.23
N ASN A 67 4.36 -3.46 -13.66
CA ASN A 67 4.72 -3.13 -15.03
C ASN A 67 4.62 -4.39 -15.89
N PRO A 68 3.69 -4.47 -16.86
CA PRO A 68 3.54 -5.66 -17.69
C PRO A 68 4.83 -6.00 -18.44
N GLY A 69 5.24 -7.26 -18.39
CA GLY A 69 6.44 -7.74 -19.07
C GLY A 69 7.77 -7.42 -18.39
N LYS A 70 7.78 -6.77 -17.22
CA LYS A 70 8.99 -6.61 -16.38
C LYS A 70 8.98 -7.61 -15.22
N ARG A 71 10.12 -7.70 -14.51
CA ARG A 71 10.24 -8.55 -13.31
C ARG A 71 9.13 -8.23 -12.28
N PRO A 72 8.65 -9.22 -11.51
CA PRO A 72 7.75 -8.97 -10.39
C PRO A 72 8.26 -7.86 -9.47
N GLY A 73 7.36 -7.01 -8.97
CA GLY A 73 7.68 -5.84 -8.15
C GLY A 73 8.08 -4.59 -8.96
N SER A 74 8.11 -4.66 -10.29
CA SER A 74 8.44 -3.47 -11.10
C SER A 74 7.24 -2.55 -11.20
N HIS A 75 7.38 -1.28 -10.80
CA HIS A 75 6.25 -0.33 -10.86
C HIS A 75 5.89 0.04 -12.29
N SER A 76 4.59 0.13 -12.56
CA SER A 76 4.02 0.58 -13.82
C SER A 76 4.51 1.99 -14.18
N TYR A 77 4.50 2.31 -15.47
CA TYR A 77 4.88 3.65 -15.92
C TYR A 77 3.85 4.69 -15.47
N THR A 78 2.57 4.34 -15.59
CA THR A 78 1.41 5.14 -15.18
C THR A 78 0.46 4.27 -14.37
N ILE A 79 -0.32 4.89 -13.49
CA ILE A 79 -1.45 4.26 -12.84
C ILE A 79 -2.53 3.90 -13.88
N ASP A 80 -3.08 2.69 -13.76
CA ASP A 80 -4.38 2.30 -14.28
C ASP A 80 -5.42 2.75 -13.26
N VAL A 81 -6.14 3.83 -13.60
CA VAL A 81 -7.08 4.49 -12.69
C VAL A 81 -8.28 3.61 -12.33
N ASN A 82 -8.71 2.72 -13.21
CA ASN A 82 -9.87 1.85 -12.93
C ASN A 82 -9.53 0.82 -11.86
N LYS A 83 -8.33 0.23 -11.94
CA LYS A 83 -7.84 -0.68 -10.90
C LYS A 83 -7.60 0.03 -9.57
N PHE A 84 -7.13 1.28 -9.64
CA PHE A 84 -6.99 2.11 -8.46
C PHE A 84 -8.35 2.39 -7.80
N LEU A 85 -9.38 2.76 -8.58
CA LEU A 85 -10.73 3.00 -8.05
C LEU A 85 -11.30 1.77 -7.34
N VAL A 86 -11.15 0.58 -7.93
CA VAL A 86 -11.58 -0.68 -7.27
C VAL A 86 -10.87 -0.90 -5.93
N PHE A 87 -9.59 -0.55 -5.84
CA PHE A 87 -8.85 -0.63 -4.57
C PHE A 87 -9.31 0.45 -3.58
N TYR A 88 -9.46 1.69 -4.05
CA TYR A 88 -9.87 2.85 -3.27
C TYR A 88 -11.27 2.68 -2.67
N GLU A 89 -12.24 2.17 -3.43
CA GLU A 89 -13.59 1.89 -2.95
C GLU A 89 -13.62 0.87 -1.81
N ARG A 90 -12.62 -0.02 -1.72
CA ARG A 90 -12.51 -0.99 -0.63
C ARG A 90 -11.93 -0.38 0.67
N LEU A 91 -11.29 0.77 0.58
CA LEU A 91 -10.77 1.54 1.73
C LEU A 91 -11.83 2.41 2.40
N HIS A 92 -13.08 2.36 1.94
CA HIS A 92 -14.17 3.25 2.38
C HIS A 92 -14.24 3.42 3.91
N ASN A 93 -14.44 4.68 4.35
CA ASN A 93 -14.46 5.13 5.76
C ASN A 93 -13.13 5.07 6.52
N GLN A 94 -11.98 5.06 5.84
CA GLN A 94 -10.67 5.12 6.50
C GLN A 94 -9.98 6.45 6.14
N ASP A 95 -9.49 7.17 7.16
CA ASP A 95 -8.64 8.35 7.01
C ASP A 95 -7.20 7.89 6.74
N ILE A 96 -6.88 7.66 5.46
CA ILE A 96 -5.63 7.06 4.99
C ILE A 96 -4.99 7.92 3.90
N ASP A 97 -3.70 8.15 4.04
CA ASP A 97 -2.85 8.75 3.01
C ASP A 97 -2.28 7.67 2.08
N ILE A 98 -2.54 7.79 0.78
CA ILE A 98 -2.07 6.85 -0.25
C ILE A 98 -0.89 7.45 -1.02
N MET A 99 0.29 6.85 -0.87
CA MET A 99 1.47 7.16 -1.70
C MET A 99 1.43 6.35 -2.99
N LEU A 100 1.38 7.02 -4.14
CA LEU A 100 1.44 6.37 -5.44
C LEU A 100 2.90 6.19 -5.87
N GLU A 101 3.40 4.95 -5.93
CA GLU A 101 4.76 4.70 -6.41
C GLU A 101 4.77 4.31 -7.89
N VAL A 102 4.76 5.32 -8.75
CA VAL A 102 4.65 5.14 -10.21
C VAL A 102 5.68 6.02 -10.93
N LYS A 103 6.11 5.62 -12.14
CA LYS A 103 7.21 6.33 -12.83
C LYS A 103 6.83 7.73 -13.32
N ASP A 104 5.59 7.96 -13.73
CA ASP A 104 5.09 9.27 -14.20
C ASP A 104 4.63 10.22 -13.08
N LYS A 105 4.83 9.82 -11.81
CA LYS A 105 4.70 10.63 -10.60
C LYS A 105 3.37 11.42 -10.53
N ASN A 106 3.45 12.75 -10.60
CA ASN A 106 2.36 13.69 -10.42
C ASN A 106 1.26 13.58 -11.49
N LEU A 107 1.56 13.01 -12.67
CA LEU A 107 0.56 12.75 -13.69
C LEU A 107 -0.45 11.70 -13.22
N SER A 108 0.03 10.62 -12.60
CA SER A 108 -0.85 9.61 -12.01
C SER A 108 -1.60 10.10 -10.78
N ALA A 109 -0.96 10.92 -9.93
CA ALA A 109 -1.67 11.58 -8.83
C ALA A 109 -2.84 12.43 -9.34
N SER A 110 -2.63 13.19 -10.41
CA SER A 110 -3.68 14.00 -11.04
C SER A 110 -4.83 13.15 -11.60
N LYS A 111 -4.56 11.93 -12.09
CA LYS A 111 -5.59 10.99 -12.55
C LYS A 111 -6.45 10.50 -11.39
N CYS A 112 -5.81 10.09 -10.29
CA CYS A 112 -6.50 9.62 -9.09
C CYS A 112 -7.38 10.72 -8.50
N ILE A 113 -6.84 11.94 -8.29
CA ILE A 113 -7.61 13.09 -7.76
C ILE A 113 -8.87 13.38 -8.59
N ARG A 114 -8.78 13.30 -9.93
CA ARG A 114 -9.94 13.53 -10.81
C ARG A 114 -10.97 12.41 -10.80
N ALA A 115 -10.57 11.22 -10.38
CA ALA A 115 -11.40 10.03 -10.35
C ALA A 115 -12.06 9.80 -9.00
N THR A 116 -11.43 10.25 -7.91
CA THR A 116 -11.94 10.21 -6.53
C THR A 116 -12.60 11.55 -6.21
N VAL A 117 -13.86 11.72 -6.61
CA VAL A 117 -14.67 12.92 -6.35
C VAL A 117 -15.79 12.59 -5.38
#